data_AF-A0AAV7AKK4-F1
#
_entry.id   AF-A0AAV7AKK4-F1
#
_cell.length_a   1.000
_cell.length_b   1.000
_cell.length_c   1.000
_cell.angle_alpha   90.00
_cell.angle_beta   90.00
_cell.angle_gamma   90.00
#
_symmetry.space_group_name_H-M   'P 1'
#
loop_
_entity.id
_entity.type
_entity.pdbx_description
1 polymer ?
#
loop_
_entity_poly.entity_id
_entity_poly.type
_entity_poly.pdbx_seq_one_letter_code
_entity_poly.pdbx_strand_id
1 'polypeptide(L)'
;MHCDAKFDFITRKHHCRRCGKCFCDKCCSKKVPLPRMCFVDPVRQCAECSVISQKEMEFYDRQLKVLMNGATFYITQGSSEKSENVVCRLSNNHRYLFLDGEDHYEIEVARISTVQILTEGFTPGDIHTYTSLLESQCIIEGGNSRATGMLIQYKPQGSDELLQMKFTTSEDFNSNKKMSASWLAAMHKAAKLLYESRDQ
;
A
#
# COMPACT_ATOMS: atom_id res chain seq x y z
N MET A 1 7.78 -25.58 -11.36
CA MET A 1 7.14 -26.08 -12.59
C MET A 1 5.64 -26.05 -12.36
N HIS A 2 4.85 -25.31 -13.14
CA HIS A 2 3.42 -25.06 -12.85
C HIS A 2 2.47 -26.13 -13.40
N CYS A 3 2.99 -27.04 -14.22
CA CYS A 3 2.39 -28.32 -14.60
C CYS A 3 3.44 -29.19 -15.28
N ASP A 4 3.13 -30.48 -15.47
CA ASP A 4 3.99 -31.45 -16.15
C ASP A 4 3.73 -31.55 -17.66
N ALA A 5 3.03 -30.56 -18.24
CA ALA A 5 2.72 -30.55 -19.66
C ALA A 5 4.00 -30.43 -20.50
N LYS A 6 4.26 -31.44 -21.33
CA LYS A 6 5.34 -31.40 -22.32
C LYS A 6 4.91 -30.53 -23.50
N PHE A 7 5.79 -29.62 -23.92
CA PHE A 7 5.53 -28.79 -25.10
C PHE A 7 5.84 -29.58 -26.37
N ASP A 8 4.91 -29.54 -27.32
CA ASP A 8 5.01 -30.18 -28.64
C ASP A 8 4.25 -29.33 -29.67
N PHE A 9 3.96 -29.89 -30.85
CA PHE A 9 3.24 -29.18 -31.91
C PHE A 9 1.79 -28.83 -31.55
N ILE A 10 1.17 -29.57 -30.61
CA ILE A 10 -0.20 -29.36 -30.13
C ILE A 10 -0.19 -28.42 -28.92
N THR A 11 0.69 -28.69 -27.95
CA THR A 11 0.86 -27.90 -26.73
C THR A 11 1.96 -26.86 -26.93
N ARG A 12 1.56 -25.69 -27.46
CA ARG A 12 2.48 -24.58 -27.71
C ARG A 12 2.89 -23.87 -26.41
N LYS A 13 4.05 -23.20 -26.49
CA LYS A 13 4.62 -22.38 -25.42
C LYS A 13 3.96 -20.99 -25.38
N HIS A 14 3.66 -20.50 -24.18
CA HIS A 14 3.12 -19.16 -23.94
C HIS A 14 3.86 -18.46 -22.80
N HIS A 15 4.19 -17.19 -22.98
CA HIS A 15 4.85 -16.39 -21.95
C HIS A 15 3.85 -15.56 -21.16
N CYS A 16 3.99 -15.55 -19.84
CA CYS A 16 3.32 -14.58 -18.98
C CYS A 16 3.96 -13.20 -19.16
N ARG A 17 3.17 -12.17 -19.46
CA ARG A 17 3.72 -10.81 -19.69
C ARG A 17 4.19 -10.12 -18.39
N ARG A 18 3.79 -10.61 -17.22
CA ARG A 18 4.22 -10.06 -15.92
C ARG A 18 5.55 -10.67 -15.44
N CYS A 19 5.66 -12.00 -15.43
CA CYS A 19 6.86 -12.69 -14.89
C CYS A 19 7.82 -13.24 -15.96
N GLY A 20 7.47 -13.18 -17.25
CA GLY A 20 8.30 -13.67 -18.35
C GLY A 20 8.41 -15.19 -18.48
N LYS A 21 7.99 -15.97 -17.47
CA LYS A 21 8.05 -17.45 -17.48
C LYS A 21 7.16 -18.06 -18.57
N CYS A 22 7.54 -19.26 -19.02
CA CYS A 22 6.85 -20.03 -20.06
C CYS A 22 5.87 -21.06 -19.47
N PHE A 23 4.68 -21.17 -20.08
CA PHE A 23 3.55 -21.98 -19.65
C PHE A 23 2.80 -22.59 -20.85
N CYS A 24 1.95 -23.59 -20.61
CA CYS A 24 0.94 -24.02 -21.57
C CYS A 24 -0.26 -23.05 -21.57
N ASP A 25 -1.18 -23.20 -22.53
CA ASP A 25 -2.34 -22.32 -22.66
C ASP A 25 -3.20 -22.32 -21.37
N LYS A 26 -3.49 -23.51 -20.81
CA LYS A 26 -4.29 -23.66 -19.59
C LYS A 26 -3.69 -22.93 -18.39
N CYS A 27 -2.38 -23.01 -18.17
CA CYS A 27 -1.69 -22.36 -17.06
C CYS A 27 -1.51 -20.84 -17.25
N CYS A 28 -1.80 -20.32 -18.45
CA CYS A 28 -1.56 -18.93 -18.81
C CYS A 28 -2.68 -18.39 -19.71
N SER A 29 -3.95 -18.70 -19.43
CA SER A 29 -5.08 -18.39 -20.30
C SER A 29 -5.70 -17.01 -20.06
N LYS A 30 -5.51 -16.45 -18.87
CA LYS A 30 -6.14 -15.18 -18.46
C LYS A 30 -5.48 -13.99 -19.15
N LYS A 31 -6.29 -13.02 -19.59
CA LYS A 31 -5.83 -11.70 -20.02
C LYS A 31 -6.22 -10.66 -18.98
N VAL A 32 -5.25 -9.91 -18.47
CA VAL A 32 -5.44 -8.91 -17.41
C VAL A 32 -4.69 -7.63 -17.79
N PRO A 33 -5.25 -6.43 -17.55
CA PRO A 33 -4.53 -5.17 -17.72
C PRO A 33 -3.20 -5.17 -16.96
N LEU A 34 -2.16 -4.58 -17.55
CA LEU A 34 -0.87 -4.40 -16.89
C LEU A 34 -0.31 -2.98 -17.15
N PRO A 35 -0.96 -1.92 -16.63
CA PRO A 35 -0.62 -0.54 -16.98
C PRO A 35 0.77 -0.11 -16.53
N ARG A 36 1.29 -0.65 -15.41
CA ARG A 36 2.65 -0.37 -14.92
C ARG A 36 3.76 -0.77 -15.90
N MET A 37 3.49 -1.73 -16.78
CA MET A 37 4.41 -2.15 -17.84
C MET A 37 4.04 -1.53 -19.20
N CYS A 38 3.25 -0.46 -19.19
CA CYS A 38 2.83 0.31 -20.37
C CYS A 38 2.05 -0.50 -21.42
N PHE A 39 1.40 -1.59 -21.03
CA PHE A 39 0.44 -2.28 -21.90
C PHE A 39 -0.91 -1.56 -21.87
N VAL A 40 -1.39 -1.17 -23.05
CA VAL A 40 -2.71 -0.55 -23.23
C VAL A 40 -3.82 -1.60 -23.08
N ASP A 41 -3.68 -2.73 -23.77
CA ASP A 41 -4.68 -3.80 -23.76
C ASP A 41 -4.39 -4.87 -22.69
N PRO A 42 -5.41 -5.61 -22.22
CA PRO A 42 -5.23 -6.77 -21.36
C PRO A 42 -4.28 -7.82 -21.96
N VAL A 43 -3.25 -8.19 -21.20
CA VAL A 43 -2.20 -9.11 -21.65
C VAL A 43 -2.29 -10.47 -20.97
N ARG A 44 -1.78 -11.49 -21.67
CA ARG A 44 -1.77 -12.87 -21.18
C ARG A 44 -0.88 -13.01 -19.93
N GLN A 45 -1.42 -13.59 -18.87
CA GLN A 45 -0.71 -13.84 -17.62
C GLN A 45 -0.93 -15.26 -17.09
N CYS A 46 0.03 -15.78 -16.32
CA CYS A 46 -0.15 -17.04 -15.60
C CYS A 46 -1.18 -16.88 -14.48
N ALA A 47 -1.66 -18.01 -13.94
CA ALA A 47 -2.66 -18.03 -12.87
C ALA A 47 -2.26 -17.15 -11.68
N GLU A 48 -1.03 -17.27 -11.17
CA GLU A 48 -0.53 -16.46 -10.05
C GLU A 48 -0.47 -14.97 -10.38
N CYS A 49 0.18 -14.61 -11.48
CA CYS A 49 0.34 -13.20 -11.88
C CYS A 49 -1.01 -12.52 -12.11
N SER A 50 -1.97 -13.23 -12.68
CA SER A 50 -3.29 -12.67 -12.97
C SER A 50 -4.02 -12.18 -11.72
N VAL A 51 -3.88 -12.89 -10.60
CA VAL A 51 -4.50 -12.50 -9.32
C VAL A 51 -3.83 -11.25 -8.77
N ILE A 52 -2.50 -11.17 -8.87
CA ILE A 52 -1.74 -10.02 -8.37
C ILE A 52 -2.07 -8.76 -9.18
N SER A 53 -2.06 -8.85 -10.51
CA SER A 53 -2.43 -7.71 -11.36
C SER A 53 -3.87 -7.24 -11.16
N GLN A 54 -4.81 -8.14 -10.87
CA GLN A 54 -6.18 -7.75 -10.53
C GLN A 54 -6.24 -6.96 -9.21
N LYS A 55 -5.57 -7.46 -8.15
CA LYS A 55 -5.47 -6.76 -6.87
C LYS A 55 -4.81 -5.38 -7.01
N GLU A 56 -3.72 -5.30 -7.78
CA GLU A 56 -3.04 -4.03 -8.09
C GLU A 56 -4.01 -3.05 -8.77
N MET A 57 -4.74 -3.52 -9.79
CA MET A 57 -5.69 -2.69 -10.54
C MET A 57 -6.84 -2.18 -9.65
N GLU A 58 -7.43 -3.03 -8.81
CA GLU A 58 -8.49 -2.64 -7.87
C GLU A 58 -8.01 -1.57 -6.87
N PHE A 59 -6.77 -1.70 -6.40
CA PHE A 59 -6.15 -0.69 -5.54
C PHE A 59 -5.98 0.63 -6.30
N TYR A 60 -5.45 0.58 -7.51
CA TYR A 60 -5.20 1.78 -8.31
C TYR A 60 -6.48 2.54 -8.65
N ASP A 61 -7.54 1.84 -9.01
CA ASP A 61 -8.81 2.47 -9.37
C ASP A 61 -9.46 3.20 -8.17
N ARG A 62 -9.38 2.59 -6.98
CA ARG A 62 -10.13 3.08 -5.81
C ARG A 62 -9.31 3.91 -4.83
N GLN A 63 -8.06 3.55 -4.59
CA GLN A 63 -7.25 4.10 -3.48
C GLN A 63 -6.30 5.20 -3.94
N LEU A 64 -5.83 5.16 -5.20
CA LEU A 64 -4.82 6.11 -5.67
C LEU A 64 -5.30 7.56 -5.61
N LYS A 65 -6.53 7.81 -6.08
CA LYS A 65 -7.15 9.13 -6.04
C LYS A 65 -7.30 9.64 -4.60
N VAL A 66 -7.65 8.76 -3.67
CA VAL A 66 -7.77 9.12 -2.24
C VAL A 66 -6.41 9.57 -1.70
N LEU A 67 -5.34 8.83 -2.00
CA LEU A 67 -3.99 9.16 -1.56
C LEU A 67 -3.47 10.48 -2.16
N MET A 68 -3.74 10.71 -3.44
CA MET A 68 -3.31 11.92 -4.17
C MET A 68 -4.08 13.17 -3.77
N ASN A 69 -5.37 13.06 -3.45
CA ASN A 69 -6.19 14.18 -2.97
C ASN A 69 -5.71 14.70 -1.61
N GLY A 70 -5.09 13.82 -0.82
CA GLY A 70 -4.53 14.14 0.48
C GLY A 70 -5.55 14.20 1.61
N ALA A 71 -5.03 14.26 2.83
CA ALA A 71 -5.82 14.47 4.04
C ALA A 71 -4.99 15.19 5.11
N THR A 72 -5.69 15.88 6.01
CA THR A 72 -5.06 16.62 7.11
C THR A 72 -4.78 15.72 8.31
N PHE A 73 -3.60 15.88 8.89
CA PHE A 73 -3.15 15.18 10.08
C PHE A 73 -2.37 16.12 10.99
N TYR A 74 -2.26 15.75 12.26
CA TYR A 74 -1.23 16.29 13.14
C TYR A 74 -0.04 15.33 13.14
N ILE A 75 1.16 15.85 12.90
CA ILE A 75 2.39 15.05 12.95
C ILE A 75 3.19 15.35 14.21
N THR A 76 3.81 14.31 14.75
CA THR A 76 4.88 14.42 15.75
C THR A 76 6.08 13.59 15.30
N GLN A 77 7.26 14.19 15.37
CA GLN A 77 8.52 13.56 14.97
C GLN A 77 9.29 13.10 16.22
N GLY A 78 9.52 11.79 16.35
CA GLY A 78 10.29 11.20 17.45
C GLY A 78 9.77 11.58 18.85
N SER A 79 10.66 12.07 19.72
CA SER A 79 10.38 12.49 21.10
C SER A 79 9.94 13.95 21.22
N SER A 80 9.67 14.64 20.11
CA SER A 80 9.17 16.02 20.15
C SER A 80 7.72 16.05 20.62
N GLU A 81 7.43 16.88 21.63
CA GLU A 81 6.06 17.15 22.09
C GLU A 81 5.32 18.16 21.19
N LYS A 82 6.02 18.85 20.27
CA LYS A 82 5.37 19.79 19.34
C LYS A 82 4.63 18.99 18.26
N SER A 83 3.32 19.17 18.18
CA SER A 83 2.50 18.70 17.08
C SER A 83 2.32 19.80 16.03
N GLU A 84 2.41 19.42 14.76
CA GLU A 84 2.23 20.31 13.62
C GLU A 84 1.06 19.83 12.77
N ASN A 85 0.22 20.74 12.28
CA ASN A 85 -0.86 20.40 11.35
C ASN A 85 -0.32 20.38 9.92
N VAL A 86 -0.48 19.26 9.22
CA VAL A 86 0.02 19.07 7.85
C VAL A 86 -1.03 18.45 6.95
N VAL A 87 -0.97 18.79 5.67
CA VAL A 87 -1.69 18.06 4.62
C VAL A 87 -0.76 16.99 4.05
N CYS A 88 -1.12 15.73 4.23
CA CYS A 88 -0.37 14.59 3.70
C CYS A 88 -0.98 14.12 2.38
N ARG A 89 -0.18 13.99 1.32
CA ARG A 89 -0.63 13.51 0.01
C ARG A 89 0.43 12.72 -0.74
N LEU A 90 0.00 11.82 -1.61
CA LEU A 90 0.87 11.11 -2.52
C LEU A 90 1.16 11.94 -3.77
N SER A 91 2.43 12.04 -4.14
CA SER A 91 2.89 12.69 -5.37
C SER A 91 2.30 12.07 -6.65
N ASN A 92 2.22 12.84 -7.74
CA ASN A 92 1.67 12.40 -9.03
C ASN A 92 2.45 11.24 -9.68
N ASN A 93 3.73 11.10 -9.36
CA ASN A 93 4.56 9.98 -9.82
C ASN A 93 4.56 8.81 -8.82
N HIS A 94 3.82 8.94 -7.70
CA HIS A 94 3.69 7.97 -6.62
C HIS A 94 5.02 7.59 -5.94
N ARG A 95 6.04 8.45 -6.04
CA ARG A 95 7.38 8.18 -5.48
C ARG A 95 7.62 8.83 -4.12
N TYR A 96 6.86 9.89 -3.83
CA TYR A 96 7.00 10.69 -2.62
C TYR A 96 5.64 10.85 -1.93
N LEU A 97 5.66 10.85 -0.59
CA LEU A 97 4.63 11.43 0.26
C LEU A 97 5.05 12.86 0.59
N PHE A 98 4.18 13.82 0.29
CA PHE A 98 4.36 15.22 0.63
C PHE A 98 3.59 15.54 1.90
N LEU A 99 4.24 16.27 2.80
CA LEU A 99 3.69 16.78 4.04
C LEU A 99 3.82 18.30 3.98
N ASP A 100 2.70 18.95 3.68
CA ASP A 100 2.62 20.39 3.48
C ASP A 100 2.06 21.04 4.76
N GLY A 101 2.92 21.68 5.57
CA GLY A 101 2.59 22.35 6.84
C GLY A 101 3.20 23.75 6.97
N GLU A 102 3.74 24.06 8.16
CA GLU A 102 4.69 25.18 8.34
C GLU A 102 5.97 24.89 7.53
N ASP A 103 6.45 23.65 7.63
CA ASP A 103 7.55 23.13 6.84
C ASP A 103 7.04 22.17 5.75
N HIS A 104 7.82 22.05 4.67
CA HIS A 104 7.56 21.08 3.61
C HIS A 104 8.47 19.86 3.78
N TYR A 105 7.88 18.69 4.00
CA TYR A 105 8.62 17.44 4.09
C TYR A 105 8.30 16.50 2.92
N GLU A 106 9.34 15.87 2.39
CA GLU A 106 9.25 14.87 1.33
C GLU A 106 9.78 13.52 1.83
N ILE A 107 8.91 12.51 1.85
CA ILE A 107 9.29 11.15 2.22
C ILE A 107 9.24 10.27 0.97
N GLU A 108 10.40 9.78 0.52
CA GLU A 108 10.45 8.77 -0.55
C GLU A 108 9.76 7.47 -0.12
N VAL A 109 8.75 7.05 -0.88
CA VAL A 109 7.98 5.82 -0.63
C VAL A 109 8.90 4.60 -0.63
N ALA A 110 9.94 4.58 -1.47
CA ALA A 110 10.90 3.49 -1.53
C ALA A 110 11.75 3.33 -0.26
N ARG A 111 11.84 4.40 0.56
CA ARG A 111 12.64 4.45 1.79
C ARG A 111 11.82 4.23 3.06
N ILE A 112 10.51 4.03 2.91
CA ILE A 112 9.63 3.63 4.00
C ILE A 112 9.94 2.17 4.37
N SER A 113 10.25 1.94 5.64
CA SER A 113 10.56 0.62 6.18
C SER A 113 9.34 -0.04 6.80
N THR A 114 8.51 0.72 7.54
CA THR A 114 7.30 0.22 8.18
C THR A 114 6.18 1.27 8.09
N VAL A 115 4.95 0.80 7.93
CA VAL A 115 3.73 1.61 8.08
C VAL A 115 2.81 0.86 9.03
N GLN A 116 2.43 1.49 10.12
CA GLN A 116 1.56 0.92 11.15
C GLN A 116 0.33 1.82 11.31
N ILE A 117 -0.87 1.24 11.29
CA ILE A 117 -2.11 2.00 11.48
C ILE A 117 -2.51 1.94 12.95
N LEU A 118 -2.86 3.10 13.51
CA LEU A 118 -3.38 3.21 14.87
C LEU A 118 -4.91 3.17 14.82
N THR A 119 -5.53 2.37 15.68
CA THR A 119 -7.00 2.23 15.78
C THR A 119 -7.47 2.46 17.21
N GLU A 120 -8.60 3.14 17.39
CA GLU A 120 -9.28 3.22 18.70
C GLU A 120 -9.93 1.87 19.06
N GLY A 121 -9.70 1.37 20.28
CA GLY A 121 -10.50 0.27 20.85
C GLY A 121 -9.78 -0.92 21.50
N PHE A 122 -8.45 -0.93 21.63
CA PHE A 122 -7.75 -1.98 22.40
C PHE A 122 -7.13 -1.41 23.68
N THR A 123 -7.50 -1.97 24.82
CA THR A 123 -6.96 -1.63 26.14
C THR A 123 -5.49 -2.06 26.26
N PRO A 124 -4.65 -1.31 27.01
CA PRO A 124 -3.24 -1.62 27.22
C PRO A 124 -3.12 -2.75 28.24
N GLY A 125 -3.22 -4.00 27.78
CA GLY A 125 -3.10 -5.19 28.63
C GLY A 125 -2.74 -6.45 27.86
N ASP A 126 -3.08 -6.53 26.57
CA ASP A 126 -2.71 -7.68 25.75
C ASP A 126 -1.42 -7.40 24.96
N ILE A 127 -0.37 -8.04 25.44
CA ILE A 127 0.88 -8.27 24.73
C ILE A 127 0.52 -8.96 23.41
N HIS A 128 0.81 -8.28 22.27
CA HIS A 128 0.63 -8.69 20.86
C HIS A 128 -0.56 -8.15 20.05
N THR A 129 -0.78 -6.83 20.05
CA THR A 129 -1.30 -6.16 18.83
C THR A 129 -0.22 -5.28 18.21
N TYR A 130 0.97 -5.85 18.06
CA TYR A 130 1.91 -5.43 17.03
C TYR A 130 1.38 -6.09 15.76
N THR A 131 0.61 -5.35 14.95
CA THR A 131 0.24 -5.80 13.61
C THR A 131 1.50 -5.81 12.76
N SER A 132 2.29 -6.86 12.99
CA SER A 132 3.17 -7.47 12.01
C SER A 132 2.35 -7.62 10.74
N LEU A 133 2.96 -7.21 9.63
CA LEU A 133 2.39 -7.07 8.29
C LEU A 133 1.79 -8.37 7.71
N LEU A 134 1.72 -9.45 8.49
CA LEU A 134 1.25 -10.76 8.08
C LEU A 134 -0.09 -11.22 8.69
N GLU A 135 -0.63 -10.64 9.77
CA GLU A 135 -1.76 -11.29 10.46
C GLU A 135 -3.09 -10.53 10.55
N SER A 136 -3.18 -9.26 10.14
CA SER A 136 -4.47 -8.55 10.22
C SER A 136 -5.29 -8.67 8.93
N GLN A 137 -6.09 -9.73 8.87
CA GLN A 137 -7.43 -9.71 8.26
C GLN A 137 -8.37 -8.77 9.06
N CYS A 138 -8.01 -7.50 9.24
CA CYS A 138 -8.83 -6.55 10.01
C CYS A 138 -9.31 -5.34 9.21
N ILE A 139 -9.30 -5.45 7.88
CA ILE A 139 -10.16 -4.61 7.03
C ILE A 139 -10.89 -5.50 6.03
N ILE A 140 -11.59 -6.53 6.54
CA ILE A 140 -12.68 -7.19 5.81
C ILE A 140 -13.99 -6.67 6.43
N GLU A 141 -14.77 -5.99 5.59
CA GLU A 141 -16.23 -5.88 5.56
C GLU A 141 -17.06 -6.19 6.84
N GLY A 142 -16.74 -5.62 8.00
CA GLY A 142 -17.64 -5.74 9.17
C GLY A 142 -17.12 -5.28 10.52
N GLY A 143 -15.80 -5.09 10.70
CA GLY A 143 -15.23 -4.58 11.95
C GLY A 143 -15.17 -3.06 11.99
N ASN A 144 -15.87 -2.43 12.94
CA ASN A 144 -16.01 -0.96 13.07
C ASN A 144 -14.76 -0.26 13.66
N SER A 145 -13.57 -0.87 13.55
CA SER A 145 -12.32 -0.31 14.06
C SER A 145 -11.89 0.88 13.21
N ARG A 146 -12.09 2.10 13.73
CA ARG A 146 -11.76 3.34 13.00
C ARG A 146 -10.27 3.63 13.17
N ALA A 147 -9.57 3.79 12.05
CA ALA A 147 -8.20 4.27 12.06
C ALA A 147 -8.15 5.72 12.57
N THR A 148 -7.33 5.97 13.58
CA THR A 148 -7.17 7.26 14.27
C THR A 148 -5.80 7.89 14.06
N GLY A 149 -4.88 7.12 13.45
CA GLY A 149 -3.56 7.62 13.10
C GLY A 149 -2.74 6.59 12.34
N MET A 150 -1.48 6.93 12.11
CA MET A 150 -0.48 5.99 11.61
C MET A 150 0.91 6.34 12.13
N LEU A 151 1.80 5.37 12.14
CA LEU A 151 3.23 5.54 12.33
C LEU A 151 3.94 5.13 11.04
N ILE A 152 4.82 6.00 10.57
CA ILE A 152 5.71 5.71 9.44
C ILE A 152 7.13 5.69 9.98
N GLN A 153 7.86 4.60 9.72
CA GLN A 153 9.30 4.56 9.91
C GLN A 153 9.99 4.58 8.54
N TYR A 154 10.94 5.49 8.36
CA TYR A 154 11.64 5.67 7.10
C TYR A 154 13.09 6.10 7.34
N LYS A 155 13.93 5.87 6.33
CA LYS A 155 15.32 6.35 6.34
C LYS A 155 15.40 7.67 5.56
N PRO A 156 15.86 8.80 6.13
CA PRO A 156 15.94 10.08 5.44
C PRO A 156 17.15 10.15 4.50
N GLN A 157 17.13 11.05 3.51
CA GLN A 157 18.20 11.16 2.52
C GLN A 157 19.56 11.47 3.16
N GLY A 158 20.55 10.61 2.91
CA GLY A 158 21.90 10.74 3.48
C GLY A 158 22.12 10.08 4.84
N SER A 159 21.10 9.49 5.48
CA SER A 159 21.27 8.68 6.71
C SER A 159 20.61 7.30 6.59
N ASP A 160 21.21 6.33 7.25
CA ASP A 160 20.67 4.98 7.43
C ASP A 160 19.89 4.82 8.75
N GLU A 161 19.87 5.85 9.58
CA GLU A 161 19.11 5.90 10.82
C GLU A 161 17.61 5.95 10.52
N LEU A 162 16.83 5.14 11.24
CA LEU A 162 15.38 5.11 11.09
C LEU A 162 14.76 6.27 11.87
N LEU A 163 14.05 7.14 11.16
CA LEU A 163 13.19 8.14 11.76
C LEU A 163 11.76 7.62 11.86
N GLN A 164 11.08 8.00 12.93
CA GLN A 164 9.67 7.70 13.14
C GLN A 164 8.86 8.99 13.11
N MET A 165 7.78 8.96 12.34
CA MET A 165 6.80 10.04 12.28
C MET A 165 5.43 9.49 12.61
N LYS A 166 4.77 10.10 13.61
CA LYS A 166 3.42 9.75 14.04
C LYS A 166 2.44 10.74 13.46
N PHE A 167 1.35 10.22 12.92
CA PHE A 167 0.22 10.95 12.37
C PHE A 167 -0.99 10.68 13.24
N THR A 168 -1.69 11.72 13.65
CA THR A 168 -2.95 11.62 14.38
C THR A 168 -4.03 12.42 13.66
N THR A 169 -5.27 11.92 13.70
CA THR A 169 -6.43 12.64 13.16
C THR A 169 -6.98 13.60 14.20
N SER A 170 -7.57 14.73 13.77
CA SER A 170 -8.31 15.61 14.70
C SER A 170 -9.50 14.88 15.33
N GLU A 171 -9.78 15.18 16.61
CA GLU A 171 -10.93 14.64 17.32
C GLU A 171 -12.25 15.29 16.90
N ASP A 172 -12.18 16.48 16.28
CA ASP A 172 -13.35 17.27 15.88
C ASP A 172 -14.26 16.56 14.86
N PHE A 173 -15.57 16.62 15.10
CA PHE A 173 -16.60 16.03 14.25
C PHE A 173 -16.80 16.86 12.97
N ASN A 174 -15.85 16.77 12.03
CA ASN A 174 -15.93 17.46 10.74
C ASN A 174 -15.68 16.51 9.55
N SER A 175 -16.04 16.95 8.33
CA SER A 175 -15.82 16.23 7.05
C SER A 175 -14.39 15.71 6.89
N ASN A 176 -13.41 16.45 7.43
CA ASN A 176 -11.99 16.10 7.46
C ASN A 176 -11.73 14.74 8.12
N LYS A 177 -12.45 14.35 9.17
CA LYS A 177 -12.26 13.06 9.86
C LYS A 177 -12.57 11.87 8.96
N LYS A 178 -13.58 11.98 8.09
CA LYS A 178 -13.95 10.92 7.12
C LYS A 178 -12.89 10.81 6.02
N MET A 179 -12.36 11.94 5.56
CA MET A 179 -11.28 11.99 4.58
C MET A 179 -10.00 11.37 5.14
N SER A 180 -9.55 11.78 6.33
CA SER A 180 -8.35 11.25 6.98
C SER A 180 -8.48 9.75 7.26
N ALA A 181 -9.62 9.26 7.75
CA ALA A 181 -9.83 7.83 7.96
C ALA A 181 -9.80 7.03 6.63
N SER A 182 -10.40 7.57 5.56
CA SER A 182 -10.35 6.94 4.24
C SER A 182 -8.93 6.92 3.68
N TRP A 183 -8.17 7.98 3.92
CA TRP A 183 -6.76 8.11 3.52
C TRP A 183 -5.88 7.11 4.29
N LEU A 184 -6.06 6.97 5.60
CA LEU A 184 -5.35 5.97 6.41
C LEU A 184 -5.64 4.53 5.92
N ALA A 185 -6.91 4.23 5.62
CA ALA A 185 -7.28 2.93 5.06
C ALA A 185 -6.65 2.68 3.67
N ALA A 186 -6.60 3.71 2.83
CA ALA A 186 -5.93 3.64 1.53
C ALA A 186 -4.43 3.41 1.69
N MET A 187 -3.78 4.10 2.62
CA MET A 187 -2.34 3.97 2.88
C MET A 187 -1.99 2.60 3.45
N HIS A 188 -2.84 2.04 4.31
CA HIS A 188 -2.68 0.67 4.81
C HIS A 188 -2.69 -0.37 3.67
N LYS A 189 -3.67 -0.25 2.76
CA LYS A 189 -3.75 -1.12 1.58
C LYS A 189 -2.53 -0.95 0.68
N ALA A 190 -2.05 0.29 0.52
CA ALA A 190 -0.85 0.59 -0.27
C ALA A 190 0.40 -0.08 0.32
N ALA A 191 0.60 0.10 1.63
CA ALA A 191 1.71 -0.50 2.36
C ALA A 191 1.69 -2.02 2.23
N LYS A 192 0.53 -2.66 2.48
CA LYS A 192 0.36 -4.10 2.33
C LYS A 192 0.76 -4.61 0.93
N LEU A 193 0.30 -3.94 -0.13
CA LEU A 193 0.67 -4.29 -1.50
C LEU A 193 2.18 -4.15 -1.78
N LEU A 194 2.82 -3.12 -1.20
CA LEU A 194 4.26 -2.94 -1.35
C LEU A 194 5.05 -4.05 -0.65
N TYR A 195 4.67 -4.46 0.57
CA TYR A 195 5.32 -5.57 1.27
C TYR A 195 5.12 -6.90 0.54
N GLU A 196 3.87 -7.23 0.16
CA GLU A 196 3.56 -8.46 -0.58
C GLU A 196 4.32 -8.54 -1.92
N SER A 197 4.68 -7.40 -2.52
CA SER A 197 5.46 -7.35 -3.75
C SER A 197 6.97 -7.56 -3.57
N ARG A 198 7.51 -7.29 -2.36
CA ARG A 198 8.94 -7.45 -2.06
C ARG A 198 9.31 -8.91 -1.75
N ASP A 199 8.36 -9.68 -1.22
CA ASP A 199 8.55 -11.09 -0.85
C ASP A 199 8.32 -12.08 -2.03
N GLN A 200 8.06 -11.59 -3.25
CA GLN A 200 7.80 -12.39 -4.46
C GLN A 200 8.95 -12.34 -5.48
#